data_AF-K9XUQ5-F1
#
_entry.id   AF-K9XUQ5-F1
#
_cell.length_a   1.000
_cell.length_b   1.000
_cell.length_c   1.000
_cell.angle_alpha   90.00
_cell.angle_beta   90.00
_cell.angle_gamma   90.00
#
_symmetry.space_group_name_H-M   'P 1'
#
loop_
_entity.id
_entity.type
_entity.pdbx_description
1 polymer ?
#
loop_
_entity_poly.entity_id
_entity_poly.type
_entity_poly.pdbx_seq_one_letter_code
_entity_poly.pdbx_strand_id
1 'polypeptide(L)'
;MNKIVIFGNSGSGKSTMALALKQNYELAHLDLDTLAWEVENPTVRRNMEDSLKDLSEFIKTNDNWVIEGCYSSLLTEAIRHCTKLIFLNPGIDTCVQNCLARPWESHKYPSPEAQHENLTMLLDWVKEYETRDDEFSLQSHRQLFEEFAGEKIEYLSNQRSL
;
A
#
# COMPACT_ATOMS: atom_id res chain seq x y z
N MET A 1 8.17 -12.94 -15.65
CA MET A 1 6.93 -12.16 -15.51
C MET A 1 6.95 -11.58 -14.10
N ASN A 2 6.95 -10.25 -13.98
CA ASN A 2 7.09 -9.55 -12.70
C ASN A 2 5.70 -9.09 -12.24
N LYS A 3 5.13 -9.81 -11.26
CA LYS A 3 3.85 -9.46 -10.64
C LYS A 3 4.09 -9.28 -9.15
N ILE A 4 4.23 -8.03 -8.73
CA ILE A 4 4.77 -7.69 -7.41
C ILE A 4 3.67 -7.05 -6.57
N VAL A 5 3.47 -7.54 -5.36
CA VAL A 5 2.64 -6.87 -4.36
C VAL A 5 3.54 -6.25 -3.30
N ILE A 6 3.33 -4.97 -3.01
CA ILE A 6 4.02 -4.24 -1.92
C ILE A 6 3.00 -3.78 -0.89
N PHE A 7 3.20 -4.12 0.37
CA PHE A 7 2.26 -3.76 1.42
C PHE A 7 2.94 -3.41 2.74
N GLY A 8 2.14 -2.90 3.69
CA GLY A 8 2.58 -2.47 5.01
C GLY A 8 1.95 -1.15 5.45
N ASN A 9 2.32 -0.68 6.64
CA ASN A 9 1.72 0.50 7.27
C ASN A 9 1.78 1.75 6.38
N SER A 10 0.91 2.73 6.63
CA SER A 10 1.10 4.07 6.06
C SER A 10 2.46 4.62 6.52
N GLY A 11 3.18 5.28 5.60
CA GLY A 11 4.54 5.75 5.89
C GLY A 11 5.64 4.72 5.70
N SER A 12 5.37 3.46 5.37
CA SER A 12 6.42 2.43 5.22
C SER A 12 7.25 2.52 3.92
N GLY A 13 6.87 3.41 2.99
CA GLY A 13 7.55 3.64 1.71
C GLY A 13 7.04 2.82 0.52
N LYS A 14 5.80 2.30 0.58
CA LYS A 14 5.19 1.46 -0.47
C LYS A 14 5.19 2.13 -1.84
N SER A 15 4.52 3.28 -1.96
CA SER A 15 4.39 3.99 -3.23
C SER A 15 5.76 4.39 -3.80
N THR A 16 6.71 4.79 -2.95
CA THR A 16 8.09 5.07 -3.38
C THR A 16 8.76 3.85 -4.01
N MET A 17 8.67 2.68 -3.37
CA MET A 17 9.23 1.44 -3.89
C MET A 17 8.47 0.98 -5.16
N ALA A 18 7.14 1.08 -5.18
CA ALA A 18 6.32 0.70 -6.32
C ALA A 18 6.66 1.54 -7.56
N LEU A 19 6.82 2.86 -7.40
CA LEU A 19 7.22 3.76 -8.49
C LEU A 19 8.64 3.46 -8.99
N ALA A 20 9.59 3.14 -8.09
CA ALA A 20 10.93 2.74 -8.49
C ALA A 20 10.92 1.42 -9.30
N LEU A 21 10.16 0.41 -8.86
CA LEU A 21 10.01 -0.85 -9.60
C LEU A 21 9.31 -0.64 -10.95
N LYS A 22 8.25 0.18 -10.98
CA LYS A 22 7.59 0.59 -12.22
C LYS A 22 8.59 1.16 -13.22
N GLN A 23 9.46 2.07 -12.80
CA GLN A 23 10.45 2.69 -13.68
C GLN A 23 11.55 1.71 -14.11
N ASN A 24 12.09 0.92 -13.17
CA ASN A 24 13.22 0.03 -13.44
C ASN A 24 12.84 -1.20 -14.28
N TYR A 25 11.59 -1.66 -14.19
CA TYR A 25 11.12 -2.90 -14.84
C TYR A 25 9.92 -2.68 -15.77
N GLU A 26 9.57 -1.43 -16.09
CA GLU A 26 8.47 -1.05 -16.98
C GLU A 26 7.12 -1.70 -16.59
N LEU A 27 6.80 -1.69 -15.29
CA LEU A 27 5.60 -2.33 -14.76
C LEU A 27 4.37 -1.41 -14.85
N ALA A 28 3.20 -1.99 -15.10
CA ALA A 28 1.95 -1.31 -14.76
C ALA A 28 1.89 -1.08 -13.24
N HIS A 29 1.32 0.03 -12.78
CA HIS A 29 1.23 0.36 -11.37
C HIS A 29 -0.21 0.62 -10.97
N LEU A 30 -0.63 0.00 -9.87
CA LEU A 30 -1.92 0.23 -9.24
C LEU A 30 -1.71 0.52 -7.75
N ASP A 31 -2.09 1.72 -7.35
CA ASP A 31 -2.26 2.11 -5.95
C ASP A 31 -3.68 1.72 -5.52
N LEU A 32 -3.79 0.86 -4.51
CA LEU A 32 -5.09 0.38 -4.02
C LEU A 32 -5.95 1.49 -3.41
N ASP A 33 -5.38 2.64 -3.02
CA ASP A 33 -6.16 3.83 -2.62
C ASP A 33 -7.13 4.24 -3.74
N THR A 34 -6.76 4.04 -5.02
CA THR A 34 -7.61 4.40 -6.18
C THR A 34 -8.84 3.50 -6.34
N LEU A 35 -8.84 2.32 -5.72
CA LEU A 35 -9.97 1.37 -5.75
C LEU A 35 -10.75 1.37 -4.43
N ALA A 36 -10.09 1.76 -3.35
CA ALA A 36 -10.57 1.73 -1.97
C ALA A 36 -11.69 2.73 -1.65
N TRP A 37 -11.78 3.82 -2.39
CA TRP A 37 -12.61 4.98 -2.07
C TRP A 37 -13.49 5.39 -3.25
N GLU A 38 -14.65 5.98 -2.97
CA GLU A 38 -15.51 6.53 -4.01
C GLU A 38 -14.87 7.76 -4.66
N VAL A 39 -15.01 7.89 -5.98
CA VAL A 39 -14.45 9.02 -6.74
C VAL A 39 -15.13 10.35 -6.38
N GLU A 40 -16.46 10.32 -6.23
CA GLU A 40 -17.25 11.51 -5.89
C GLU A 40 -17.14 11.89 -4.41
N ASN A 41 -16.83 10.92 -3.54
CA ASN A 41 -16.64 11.14 -2.11
C ASN A 41 -15.45 10.30 -1.57
N PRO A 42 -14.22 10.84 -1.60
CA PRO A 42 -12.99 10.12 -1.26
C PRO A 42 -12.83 9.82 0.25
N THR A 43 -13.89 10.02 1.04
CA THR A 43 -13.97 9.62 2.46
C THR A 43 -14.87 8.41 2.68
N VAL A 44 -15.59 7.96 1.65
CA VAL A 44 -16.50 6.81 1.69
C VAL A 44 -15.81 5.61 1.04
N ARG A 45 -15.78 4.49 1.78
CA ARG A 45 -15.26 3.22 1.26
C ARG A 45 -16.13 2.79 0.09
N ARG A 46 -15.50 2.51 -1.04
CA ARG A 46 -16.19 1.97 -2.20
C ARG A 46 -16.73 0.57 -1.89
N ASN A 47 -17.79 0.17 -2.59
CA ASN A 47 -18.28 -1.21 -2.53
C ASN A 47 -17.13 -2.20 -2.84
N MET A 48 -17.00 -3.24 -2.02
CA MET A 48 -15.92 -4.22 -2.13
C MET A 48 -15.98 -5.01 -3.45
N GLU A 49 -17.17 -5.35 -3.94
CA GLU A 49 -17.35 -6.09 -5.20
C GLU A 49 -16.86 -5.26 -6.40
N ASP A 50 -17.19 -3.97 -6.43
CA ASP A 50 -16.71 -3.06 -7.47
C ASP A 50 -15.19 -2.88 -7.42
N SER A 51 -14.63 -2.76 -6.21
CA SER A 51 -13.18 -2.65 -6.00
C SER A 51 -12.44 -3.91 -6.48
N LEU A 52 -12.97 -5.10 -6.18
CA LEU A 52 -12.43 -6.38 -6.61
C LEU A 52 -12.56 -6.59 -8.12
N LYS A 53 -13.66 -6.12 -8.72
CA LYS A 53 -13.86 -6.17 -10.17
C LYS A 53 -12.78 -5.37 -10.90
N ASP A 54 -12.53 -4.14 -10.48
CA ASP A 54 -11.52 -3.28 -11.11
C ASP A 54 -10.10 -3.80 -10.86
N LEU A 55 -9.82 -4.32 -9.67
CA LEU A 55 -8.57 -5.02 -9.36
C LEU A 55 -8.34 -6.23 -10.29
N SER A 56 -9.38 -7.05 -10.49
CA SER A 56 -9.32 -8.22 -11.38
C SER A 56 -9.08 -7.80 -12.84
N GLU A 57 -9.73 -6.74 -13.30
CA GLU A 57 -9.54 -6.20 -14.64
C GLU A 57 -8.10 -5.70 -14.84
N PHE A 58 -7.55 -4.96 -13.87
CA PHE A 58 -6.15 -4.53 -13.91
C PHE A 58 -5.19 -5.72 -13.99
N ILE A 59 -5.40 -6.77 -13.17
CA ILE A 59 -4.55 -7.97 -13.16
C ILE A 59 -4.62 -8.74 -14.48
N LYS A 60 -5.80 -8.81 -15.11
CA LYS A 60 -6.00 -9.52 -16.40
C LYS A 60 -5.41 -8.78 -17.59
N THR A 61 -5.47 -7.45 -17.58
CA THR A 61 -5.04 -6.60 -18.70
C THR A 61 -3.54 -6.34 -18.72
N ASN A 62 -2.83 -6.63 -17.62
CA ASN A 62 -1.40 -6.36 -17.49
C ASN A 62 -0.60 -7.64 -17.20
N ASP A 63 0.39 -7.91 -18.06
CA ASP A 63 1.28 -9.06 -17.89
C ASP A 63 2.34 -8.85 -16.81
N ASN A 64 2.81 -7.62 -16.63
CA ASN A 64 3.78 -7.25 -15.60
C ASN A 64 3.25 -6.03 -14.84
N TRP A 65 3.19 -6.14 -13.51
CA TRP A 65 2.60 -5.12 -12.67
C TRP A 65 3.20 -5.08 -11.28
N VAL A 66 3.03 -3.92 -10.65
CA VAL A 66 3.23 -3.71 -9.22
C VAL A 66 1.94 -3.12 -8.63
N ILE A 67 1.40 -3.80 -7.63
CA ILE A 67 0.23 -3.38 -6.87
C ILE A 67 0.69 -3.04 -5.46
N GLU A 68 0.24 -1.91 -4.92
CA GLU A 68 0.62 -1.48 -3.58
C GLU A 68 -0.54 -0.98 -2.75
N GLY A 69 -0.48 -1.21 -1.43
CA GLY A 69 -1.50 -0.72 -0.49
C GLY A 69 -1.42 -1.35 0.89
N CYS A 70 -2.41 -1.07 1.73
CA CYS A 70 -2.52 -1.58 3.10
C CYS A 70 -3.88 -2.23 3.42
N TYR A 71 -4.67 -2.54 2.40
CA TYR A 71 -6.00 -3.10 2.54
C TYR A 71 -5.91 -4.62 2.46
N SER A 72 -5.79 -5.31 3.59
CA SER A 72 -5.60 -6.77 3.55
C SER A 72 -6.71 -7.51 2.79
N SER A 73 -7.93 -6.96 2.81
CA SER A 73 -9.08 -7.46 2.06
C SER A 73 -8.86 -7.47 0.54
N LEU A 74 -8.29 -6.41 -0.03
CA LEU A 74 -7.96 -6.32 -1.47
C LEU A 74 -6.66 -7.05 -1.79
N LEU A 75 -5.67 -6.97 -0.90
CA LEU A 75 -4.39 -7.65 -1.06
C LEU A 75 -4.58 -9.17 -1.16
N THR A 76 -5.53 -9.75 -0.43
CA THR A 76 -5.87 -11.18 -0.48
C THR A 76 -6.17 -11.66 -1.90
N GLU A 77 -6.80 -10.84 -2.74
CA GLU A 77 -7.03 -11.19 -4.15
C GLU A 77 -5.77 -10.96 -4.99
N ALA A 78 -5.10 -9.82 -4.83
CA ALA A 78 -3.90 -9.49 -5.60
C ALA A 78 -2.77 -10.53 -5.44
N ILE A 79 -2.55 -11.04 -4.22
CA ILE A 79 -1.44 -11.98 -3.95
C ILE A 79 -1.62 -13.32 -4.64
N ARG A 80 -2.85 -13.73 -4.99
CA ARG A 80 -3.12 -15.00 -5.70
C ARG A 80 -2.50 -15.04 -7.09
N HIS A 81 -2.24 -13.85 -7.65
CA HIS A 81 -1.71 -13.68 -9.00
C HIS A 81 -0.28 -13.17 -9.00
N CYS A 82 0.28 -12.84 -7.83
CA CYS A 82 1.62 -12.27 -7.72
C CYS A 82 2.71 -13.35 -7.75
N THR A 83 3.88 -12.99 -8.28
CA THR A 83 5.09 -13.82 -8.24
C THR A 83 5.97 -13.47 -7.06
N LYS A 84 5.87 -12.24 -6.53
CA LYS A 84 6.67 -11.76 -5.41
C LYS A 84 5.85 -10.89 -4.47
N LEU A 85 5.95 -11.17 -3.18
CA LEU A 85 5.31 -10.41 -2.11
C LEU A 85 6.36 -9.65 -1.27
N ILE A 86 6.19 -8.35 -1.12
CA ILE A 86 7.12 -7.47 -0.41
C ILE A 86 6.38 -6.80 0.75
N PHE A 87 6.78 -7.13 1.97
CA PHE A 87 6.27 -6.48 3.18
C PHE A 87 7.24 -5.40 3.67
N LEU A 88 6.78 -4.16 3.72
CA LEU A 88 7.54 -3.02 4.24
C LEU A 88 7.12 -2.77 5.69
N ASN A 89 7.97 -3.20 6.63
CA ASN A 89 7.69 -3.15 8.05
C ASN A 89 8.85 -2.50 8.85
N PRO A 90 9.17 -1.21 8.61
CA PRO A 90 10.32 -0.55 9.23
C PRO A 90 10.08 -0.09 10.68
N GLY A 91 8.97 -0.48 11.30
CA GLY A 91 8.50 0.01 12.60
C GLY A 91 7.69 1.30 12.54
N ILE A 92 6.87 1.52 13.57
CA ILE A 92 5.97 2.69 13.70
C ILE A 92 6.77 4.00 13.67
N ASP A 93 7.85 4.09 14.44
CA ASP A 93 8.65 5.32 14.53
C ASP A 93 9.20 5.74 13.17
N THR A 94 9.72 4.79 12.39
CA THR A 94 10.18 5.07 11.02
C THR A 94 9.03 5.53 10.12
N CYS A 95 7.86 4.90 10.23
CA CYS A 95 6.68 5.31 9.46
C CYS A 95 6.22 6.73 9.82
N VAL A 96 6.24 7.08 11.11
CA VAL A 96 5.95 8.44 11.61
C VAL A 96 6.95 9.44 11.04
N GLN A 97 8.25 9.16 11.13
CA GLN A 97 9.29 10.05 10.59
C GLN A 97 9.15 10.22 9.07
N ASN A 98 8.84 9.14 8.35
CA ASN A 98 8.58 9.20 6.92
C ASN A 98 7.37 10.10 6.62
N CYS A 99 6.27 10.00 7.37
CA CYS A 99 5.10 10.88 7.22
C CYS A 99 5.43 12.35 7.50
N LEU A 100 6.22 12.64 8.54
CA LEU A 100 6.67 14.00 8.88
C LEU A 100 7.57 14.60 7.78
N ALA A 101 8.38 13.78 7.12
CA ALA A 101 9.29 14.19 6.06
C ALA A 101 8.66 14.21 4.65
N ARG A 102 7.37 13.87 4.51
CA ARG A 102 6.72 13.79 3.19
C ARG A 102 6.68 15.18 2.53
N PRO A 103 7.08 15.28 1.24
CA PRO A 103 6.78 16.47 0.46
C PRO A 103 5.28 16.62 0.24
N TRP A 104 4.86 17.79 -0.24
CA TRP A 104 3.47 18.01 -0.60
C TRP A 104 3.01 17.07 -1.72
N GLU A 105 1.94 16.33 -1.46
CA GLU A 105 1.31 15.38 -2.36
C GLU A 105 0.17 16.09 -3.12
N SER A 106 0.50 16.84 -4.17
CA SER A 106 -0.47 17.66 -4.94
C SER A 106 -1.61 16.87 -5.60
N HIS A 107 -1.46 15.55 -5.73
CA HIS A 107 -2.50 14.65 -6.22
C HIS A 107 -3.49 14.22 -5.12
N LYS A 108 -3.16 14.41 -3.83
CA LYS A 108 -4.01 14.11 -2.67
C LYS A 108 -4.55 15.36 -1.99
N TYR A 109 -3.77 16.44 -1.97
CA TYR A 109 -4.11 17.66 -1.26
C TYR A 109 -4.01 18.89 -2.17
N PRO A 110 -4.97 19.83 -2.10
CA PRO A 110 -4.96 21.04 -2.93
C PRO A 110 -3.84 22.02 -2.54
N SER A 111 -3.30 21.93 -1.32
CA SER A 111 -2.17 22.74 -0.85
C SER A 111 -1.36 22.04 0.24
N PRO A 112 -0.12 22.49 0.52
CA PRO A 112 0.67 22.02 1.65
C PRO A 112 -0.03 22.19 3.01
N GLU A 113 -0.81 23.27 3.18
CA GLU A 113 -1.55 23.56 4.40
C GLU A 113 -2.67 22.53 4.63
N ALA A 114 -3.43 22.19 3.59
CA ALA A 114 -4.46 21.16 3.66
C ALA A 114 -3.88 19.77 4.00
N GLN A 115 -2.67 19.46 3.52
CA GLN A 115 -1.95 18.26 3.93
C GLN A 115 -1.53 18.32 5.40
N HIS A 116 -1.03 19.48 5.84
CA HIS A 116 -0.61 19.69 7.23
C HIS A 116 -1.79 19.53 8.22
N GLU A 117 -2.98 20.02 7.88
CA GLU A 117 -4.20 19.87 8.70
C GLU A 117 -4.56 18.39 8.95
N ASN A 118 -4.26 17.51 8.00
CA ASN A 118 -4.51 16.06 8.11
C ASN A 118 -3.38 15.29 8.79
N LEU A 119 -2.24 15.93 9.07
CA LEU A 119 -1.03 15.25 9.54
C LEU A 119 -1.25 14.56 10.90
N THR A 120 -1.90 15.22 11.85
CA THR A 120 -2.15 14.64 13.18
C THR A 120 -2.97 13.36 13.09
N MET A 121 -4.07 13.38 12.33
CA MET A 121 -4.91 12.20 12.08
C MET A 121 -4.09 11.06 11.46
N LEU A 122 -3.28 11.38 10.44
CA LEU A 122 -2.41 10.39 9.79
C LEU A 122 -1.40 9.79 10.77
N LEU A 123 -0.78 10.60 11.63
CA LEU A 123 0.20 10.11 12.60
C LEU A 123 -0.43 9.20 13.64
N ASP A 124 -1.62 9.53 14.13
CA ASP A 124 -2.33 8.68 15.08
C ASP A 124 -2.77 7.37 14.42
N TRP A 125 -3.23 7.43 13.17
CA TRP A 125 -3.49 6.24 12.37
C TRP A 125 -2.25 5.35 12.20
N VAL A 126 -1.07 5.93 11.96
CA VAL A 126 0.18 5.15 11.82
C VAL A 126 0.57 4.47 13.14
N LYS A 127 0.35 5.12 14.29
CA LYS A 127 0.74 4.61 15.61
C LYS A 127 -0.13 3.45 16.09
N GLU A 128 -1.39 3.41 15.67
CA GLU A 128 -2.31 2.33 16.04
C GLU A 128 -2.05 1.01 15.30
N TYR A 129 -1.10 0.98 14.36
CA TYR A 129 -0.84 -0.17 13.48
C TYR A 129 -0.69 -1.51 14.22
N GLU A 130 -0.02 -1.51 15.38
CA GLU A 130 0.18 -2.71 16.19
C GLU A 130 -1.01 -3.09 17.07
N THR A 131 -1.92 -2.14 17.34
CA THR A 131 -3.00 -2.31 18.33
C THR A 131 -4.40 -2.38 17.72
N ARG A 132 -4.59 -1.88 16.50
CA ARG A 132 -5.85 -2.02 15.77
C ARG A 132 -6.05 -3.47 15.32
N ASP A 133 -7.31 -3.86 15.16
CA ASP A 133 -7.73 -5.22 14.77
C ASP A 133 -8.61 -5.18 13.52
N ASP A 134 -8.19 -4.37 12.55
CA ASP A 134 -8.86 -4.23 11.25
C ASP A 134 -7.93 -4.69 10.12
N GLU A 135 -8.37 -4.49 8.88
CA GLU A 135 -7.61 -4.88 7.68
C GLU A 135 -6.27 -4.14 7.52
N PHE A 136 -6.06 -3.06 8.27
CA PHE A 136 -4.86 -2.23 8.23
C PHE A 136 -3.85 -2.63 9.31
N SER A 137 -4.20 -3.55 10.21
CA SER A 137 -3.39 -3.95 11.35
C SER A 137 -2.10 -4.68 10.95
N LEU A 138 -1.09 -4.60 11.82
CA LEU A 138 0.10 -5.45 11.72
C LEU A 138 -0.29 -6.93 11.77
N GLN A 139 -1.28 -7.30 12.57
CA GLN A 139 -1.76 -8.67 12.66
C GLN A 139 -2.28 -9.17 11.30
N SER A 140 -3.14 -8.41 10.64
CA SER A 140 -3.70 -8.79 9.34
C SER A 140 -2.63 -8.85 8.24
N HIS A 141 -1.70 -7.88 8.23
CA HIS A 141 -0.56 -7.90 7.33
C HIS A 141 0.41 -9.06 7.60
N ARG A 142 0.66 -9.40 8.86
CA ARG A 142 1.52 -10.53 9.24
C ARG A 142 0.90 -11.84 8.77
N GLN A 143 -0.40 -12.02 8.97
CA GLN A 143 -1.13 -13.20 8.50
C GLN A 143 -1.01 -13.36 6.98
N LEU A 144 -1.27 -12.29 6.20
CA LEU A 144 -1.07 -12.30 4.75
C LEU A 144 0.35 -12.71 4.35
N PHE A 145 1.36 -12.17 5.04
CA PHE A 145 2.75 -12.50 4.77
C PHE A 145 3.07 -13.97 5.06
N GLU A 146 2.61 -14.49 6.19
CA GLU A 146 2.90 -15.84 6.64
C GLU A 146 2.22 -16.90 5.77
N GLU A 147 0.96 -16.68 5.39
CA GLU A 147 0.16 -17.58 4.56
C GLU A 147 0.63 -17.65 3.10
N PHE A 148 1.30 -16.61 2.59
CA PHE A 148 1.81 -16.60 1.23
C PHE A 148 2.99 -17.59 1.06
N ALA A 149 2.85 -18.56 0.15
CA ALA A 149 3.83 -19.62 -0.07
C ALA A 149 4.89 -19.30 -1.16
N GLY A 150 4.70 -18.23 -1.93
CA GLY A 150 5.62 -17.84 -3.01
C GLY A 150 6.87 -17.08 -2.54
N GLU A 151 7.58 -16.47 -3.48
CA GLU A 151 8.74 -15.62 -3.16
C GLU A 151 8.29 -14.42 -2.31
N LYS A 152 8.76 -14.33 -1.07
CA LYS A 152 8.42 -13.23 -0.17
C LYS A 152 9.63 -12.67 0.55
N ILE A 153 9.59 -11.37 0.82
CA ILE A 153 10.60 -10.64 1.58
C ILE A 153 9.95 -9.62 2.49
N GLU A 154 10.47 -9.50 3.70
CA GLU A 154 10.12 -8.45 4.64
C GLU A 154 11.32 -7.52 4.85
N TYR A 155 11.08 -6.21 4.78
CA TYR A 155 12.08 -5.20 5.06
C TYR A 155 11.78 -4.47 6.37
N LEU A 156 12.71 -4.62 7.32
CA LEU A 156 12.61 -4.08 8.68
C LEU A 156 13.23 -2.67 8.85
N SER A 157 13.69 -2.05 7.77
CA SER A 157 14.22 -0.68 7.78
C SER A 157 14.06 -0.02 6.41
N ASN A 158 14.32 1.29 6.30
CA ASN A 158 14.36 1.99 5.01
C ASN A 158 15.58 1.65 4.14
N GLN A 159 16.61 0.99 4.69
CA GLN A 159 17.76 0.53 3.93
C GLN A 159 17.42 -0.78 3.23
N ARG A 160 17.10 -0.69 1.93
CA ARG A 160 16.59 -1.81 1.14
C ARG A 160 17.31 -1.84 -0.19
N SER A 161 17.75 -3.02 -0.61
CA SER A 161 18.23 -3.25 -1.97
C SER A 161 17.02 -3.48 -2.90
N LEU A 162 16.92 -2.67 -3.95
CA LEU A 162 15.98 -2.89 -5.05
C LEU A 162 16.52 -3.94 -6.01
#